data_AF-A0A138ZWP9-F1
#
_entry.id   AF-A0A138ZWP9-F1
#
_cell.length_a   1.000
_cell.length_b   1.000
_cell.length_c   1.000
_cell.angle_alpha   90.00
_cell.angle_beta   90.00
_cell.angle_gamma   90.00
#
_symmetry.space_group_name_H-M   'P 1'
#
loop_
_entity.id
_entity.type
_entity.pdbx_description
1 polymer ?
#
loop_
_entity_poly.entity_id
_entity_poly.type
_entity_poly.pdbx_seq_one_letter_code
_entity_poly.pdbx_strand_id
1 'polypeptide(L)'
;MAYVELVRGKYSSNPVLKEHLLKTFASELTVSERGKLLENYQKSKNKFEQINLKELFDSVSSEWIEPEYGIPKGRRMLHETELQCAIREFFEETGYKRTSYTFIDSIDPIVEEYVATNGFSYRHVYFLAVHKDPRDVALVPLRPCAGEISLAIWVPITKCKEFFRSYDKEKMEVVDKLANDILPRIWDEISEVDPVYNEALPEPL
;
A
#
# COMPACT_ATOMS: atom_id res chain seq x y z
N MET A 1 24.41 2.26 -1.53
CA MET A 1 23.27 1.87 -2.41
C MET A 1 21.99 2.13 -1.62
N ALA A 2 21.03 2.87 -2.18
CA ALA A 2 19.79 3.23 -1.48
C ALA A 2 18.66 2.23 -1.77
N TYR A 3 17.85 1.95 -0.75
CA TYR A 3 16.74 0.99 -0.81
C TYR A 3 15.43 1.67 -0.41
N VAL A 4 14.33 1.17 -0.96
CA VAL A 4 12.97 1.61 -0.66
C VAL A 4 12.17 0.42 -0.17
N GLU A 5 11.40 0.63 0.89
CA GLU A 5 10.47 -0.37 1.40
C GLU A 5 9.22 -0.43 0.52
N LEU A 6 8.89 -1.63 0.03
CA LEU A 6 7.68 -1.91 -0.74
C LEU A 6 6.81 -2.95 -0.04
N VAL A 7 5.49 -2.79 -0.14
CA VAL A 7 4.50 -3.70 0.40
C VAL A 7 3.68 -4.32 -0.73
N ARG A 8 3.41 -5.63 -0.65
CA ARG A 8 2.61 -6.38 -1.63
C ARG A 8 1.21 -6.65 -1.09
N GLY A 9 0.19 -6.44 -1.91
CA GLY A 9 -1.20 -6.75 -1.55
C GLY A 9 -1.45 -8.24 -1.22
N LYS A 10 -2.57 -8.53 -0.56
CA LYS A 10 -3.07 -9.88 -0.27
C LYS A 10 -4.48 -10.04 -0.82
N TYR A 11 -4.72 -11.12 -1.57
CA TYR A 11 -6.07 -11.53 -1.90
C TYR A 11 -6.68 -12.29 -0.71
N SER A 12 -7.81 -11.81 -0.20
CA SER A 12 -8.56 -12.51 0.86
C SER A 12 -9.12 -13.83 0.31
N SER A 13 -8.81 -14.94 0.98
CA SER A 13 -9.20 -16.29 0.55
C SER A 13 -10.64 -16.69 0.88
N ASN A 14 -11.41 -15.82 1.55
CA ASN A 14 -12.87 -15.86 1.65
C ASN A 14 -13.32 -14.81 2.67
N PRO A 15 -14.04 -13.74 2.29
CA PRO A 15 -14.84 -13.02 3.26
C PRO A 15 -16.01 -13.94 3.63
N VAL A 16 -15.85 -14.76 4.67
CA VAL A 16 -16.96 -15.52 5.22
C VAL A 16 -17.98 -14.50 5.73
N LEU A 17 -19.09 -14.36 5.01
CA LEU A 17 -20.26 -13.61 5.48
C LEU A 17 -20.70 -14.24 6.80
N LYS A 18 -20.48 -13.50 7.89
CA LYS A 18 -20.85 -13.94 9.23
C LYS A 18 -22.36 -13.81 9.35
N GLU A 19 -23.09 -14.89 9.09
CA GLU A 19 -24.56 -14.92 9.10
C GLU A 19 -25.16 -14.31 10.37
N HIS A 20 -24.52 -14.49 11.53
CA HIS A 20 -24.95 -13.89 12.78
C HIS A 20 -24.90 -12.35 12.78
N LEU A 21 -23.87 -11.73 12.19
CA LEU A 21 -23.79 -10.26 12.07
C LEU A 21 -24.90 -9.72 11.17
N LEU A 22 -25.19 -10.44 10.08
CA LEU A 22 -26.30 -10.08 9.18
C LEU A 22 -27.64 -10.18 9.89
N LYS A 23 -27.84 -11.22 10.71
CA LYS A 23 -29.07 -11.37 11.52
C LYS A 23 -29.22 -10.22 12.51
N THR A 24 -28.15 -9.86 13.23
CA THR A 24 -28.17 -8.72 14.16
C THR A 24 -28.52 -7.43 13.44
N PHE A 25 -27.80 -7.10 12.36
CA PHE A 25 -28.09 -5.91 11.57
C PHE A 25 -29.52 -5.89 11.02
N ALA A 26 -29.98 -6.99 10.42
CA ALA A 26 -31.34 -7.08 9.88
C ALA A 26 -32.42 -6.93 10.97
N SER A 27 -32.14 -7.34 12.21
CA SER A 27 -33.06 -7.22 13.33
C SER A 27 -33.29 -5.76 13.77
N GLU A 28 -32.31 -4.88 13.54
CA GLU A 28 -32.37 -3.46 13.89
C GLU A 28 -33.11 -2.60 12.84
N LEU A 29 -33.30 -3.14 11.63
CA LEU A 29 -34.01 -2.44 10.54
C LEU A 29 -35.53 -2.43 10.72
N THR A 30 -36.16 -1.33 10.30
CA THR A 30 -37.61 -1.25 10.13
C THR A 30 -38.10 -2.16 9.00
N VAL A 31 -39.41 -2.44 8.99
CA VAL A 31 -40.04 -3.24 7.91
C VAL A 31 -39.79 -2.62 6.52
N SER A 32 -39.87 -1.29 6.41
CA SER A 32 -39.64 -0.56 5.16
C SER A 32 -38.20 -0.71 4.67
N GLU A 33 -37.23 -0.57 5.57
CA GLU A 33 -35.81 -0.72 5.24
C GLU A 33 -35.46 -2.15 4.82
N ARG A 34 -36.03 -3.16 5.49
CA ARG A 34 -35.89 -4.57 5.08
C ARG A 34 -36.43 -4.80 3.67
N GLY A 35 -37.59 -4.21 3.35
CA GLY A 35 -38.18 -4.27 2.01
C GLY A 35 -37.25 -3.69 0.94
N LYS A 36 -36.71 -2.49 1.17
CA LYS A 36 -35.76 -1.83 0.26
C LYS A 36 -34.46 -2.63 0.09
N LEU A 37 -33.95 -3.21 1.18
CA LEU A 37 -32.74 -4.04 1.15
C LEU A 37 -32.95 -5.28 0.27
N LEU A 38 -34.09 -5.95 0.40
CA LEU A 38 -34.42 -7.13 -0.38
C LEU A 38 -34.58 -6.80 -1.88
N GLU A 39 -35.22 -5.67 -2.19
CA GLU A 39 -35.36 -5.18 -3.57
C GLU A 39 -33.98 -4.88 -4.19
N ASN A 40 -33.11 -4.18 -3.45
CA ASN A 40 -31.74 -3.87 -3.90
C ASN A 40 -30.89 -5.13 -4.08
N TYR A 41 -31.07 -6.12 -3.20
CA TYR A 41 -30.44 -7.43 -3.35
C TYR A 41 -30.89 -8.13 -4.63
N GLN A 42 -32.20 -8.21 -4.89
CA GLN A 42 -32.73 -8.84 -6.10
C GLN A 42 -32.24 -8.13 -7.36
N LYS A 43 -32.24 -6.79 -7.37
CA LYS A 43 -31.69 -6.00 -8.49
C LYS A 43 -30.22 -6.29 -8.71
N SER A 44 -29.41 -6.31 -7.65
CA SER A 44 -27.97 -6.59 -7.73
C SER A 44 -27.69 -8.01 -8.19
N LYS A 45 -28.43 -8.99 -7.66
CA LYS A 45 -28.34 -10.40 -8.07
C LYS A 45 -28.67 -10.56 -9.55
N ASN A 46 -29.77 -9.99 -10.02
CA ASN A 46 -30.16 -10.07 -11.43
C ASN A 46 -29.11 -9.43 -12.34
N LYS A 47 -28.54 -8.27 -11.95
CA LYS A 47 -27.44 -7.64 -12.70
C LYS A 47 -26.19 -8.52 -12.73
N PHE A 48 -25.85 -9.16 -11.63
CA PHE A 48 -24.70 -10.06 -11.54
C PHE A 48 -24.90 -11.31 -12.41
N GLU A 49 -26.09 -11.91 -12.38
CA GLU A 49 -26.44 -13.08 -13.20
C GLU A 49 -26.47 -12.79 -14.71
N GLN A 50 -26.61 -11.52 -15.12
CA GLN A 50 -26.48 -11.09 -16.52
C GLN A 50 -25.03 -11.03 -17.01
N ILE A 51 -24.04 -11.07 -16.11
CA ILE A 51 -22.63 -11.01 -16.49
C ILE A 51 -22.15 -12.43 -16.81
N ASN A 52 -21.75 -12.66 -18.07
CA ASN A 52 -21.06 -13.89 -18.45
C ASN A 52 -19.61 -13.84 -17.96
N LEU A 53 -19.36 -14.30 -16.73
CA LEU A 53 -18.02 -14.29 -16.14
C LEU A 53 -17.02 -15.10 -16.96
N LYS A 54 -17.43 -16.21 -17.58
CA LYS A 54 -16.54 -17.03 -18.40
C LYS A 54 -16.05 -16.23 -19.61
N GLU A 55 -16.97 -15.62 -20.36
CA GLU A 55 -16.61 -14.78 -21.50
C GLU A 55 -15.78 -13.56 -21.08
N LEU A 56 -16.12 -12.93 -19.95
CA LEU A 56 -15.31 -11.84 -19.41
C LEU A 56 -13.86 -12.28 -19.14
N PHE A 57 -13.66 -13.40 -18.44
CA PHE A 57 -12.32 -13.89 -18.13
C PHE A 57 -11.58 -14.45 -19.36
N ASP A 58 -12.30 -15.05 -20.32
CA ASP A 58 -11.72 -15.48 -21.60
C ASP A 58 -11.33 -14.27 -22.48
N SER A 59 -11.97 -13.11 -22.30
CA SER A 59 -11.70 -11.88 -23.05
C SER A 59 -10.50 -11.08 -22.55
N VAL A 60 -9.96 -11.41 -21.37
CA VAL A 60 -8.85 -10.70 -20.73
C VAL A 60 -7.70 -11.64 -20.42
N SER A 61 -6.48 -11.21 -20.69
CA SER A 61 -5.26 -11.89 -20.24
C SER A 61 -4.62 -11.12 -19.09
N SER A 62 -4.19 -11.82 -18.04
CA SER A 62 -3.33 -11.25 -17.00
C SER A 62 -1.91 -11.77 -17.18
N GLU A 63 -0.95 -10.86 -17.23
CA GLU A 63 0.49 -11.15 -17.27
C GLU A 63 1.06 -11.32 -15.86
N TRP A 64 0.29 -10.92 -14.86
CA TRP A 64 0.72 -10.78 -13.48
C TRP A 64 0.55 -12.08 -12.71
N ILE A 65 1.66 -12.61 -12.21
CA ILE A 65 1.71 -13.84 -11.39
C ILE A 65 1.48 -13.57 -9.90
N GLU A 66 1.65 -12.31 -9.46
CA GLU A 66 1.52 -11.91 -8.07
C GLU A 66 0.76 -10.59 -7.92
N PRO A 67 0.19 -10.31 -6.73
CA PRO A 67 -0.42 -9.02 -6.42
C PRO A 67 0.56 -7.87 -6.60
N GLU A 68 0.02 -6.67 -6.78
CA GLU A 68 0.81 -5.46 -6.98
C GLU A 68 1.62 -5.09 -5.73
N TYR A 69 2.82 -4.55 -5.96
CA TYR A 69 3.62 -3.88 -4.97
C TYR A 69 3.38 -2.37 -4.98
N GLY A 70 3.40 -1.75 -3.81
CA GLY A 70 3.28 -0.32 -3.64
C GLY A 70 4.17 0.19 -2.51
N ILE A 71 4.30 1.52 -2.46
CA ILE A 71 4.91 2.22 -1.35
C ILE A 71 3.93 2.20 -0.17
N PRO A 72 4.37 1.94 1.07
CA PRO A 72 3.48 1.89 2.24
C PRO A 72 2.62 3.14 2.38
N LYS A 73 1.30 2.95 2.52
CA LYS A 73 0.33 4.04 2.53
C LYS A 73 -1.02 3.58 3.07
N GLY A 74 -1.78 4.51 3.62
CA GLY A 74 -3.17 4.24 3.94
C GLY A 74 -4.00 5.48 4.19
N ARG A 75 -5.21 5.26 4.68
CA ARG A 75 -6.23 6.30 4.72
C ARG A 75 -6.15 7.07 6.04
N ARG A 76 -5.95 8.38 5.92
CA ARG A 76 -5.94 9.29 7.08
C ARG A 76 -7.26 9.23 7.85
N MET A 77 -7.15 9.03 9.16
CA MET A 77 -8.31 9.07 10.06
C MET A 77 -8.74 10.51 10.37
N LEU A 78 -10.00 10.68 10.78
CA LEU A 78 -10.47 11.95 11.34
C LEU A 78 -9.60 12.31 12.55
N HIS A 79 -9.10 13.55 12.59
CA HIS A 79 -8.20 14.09 13.63
C HIS A 79 -6.73 13.67 13.58
N GLU A 80 -6.31 12.92 12.56
CA GLU A 80 -4.90 12.57 12.35
C GLU A 80 -4.24 13.55 11.36
N THR A 81 -2.97 13.95 11.62
CA THR A 81 -2.14 14.68 10.64
C THR A 81 -1.62 13.73 9.56
N GLU A 82 -1.15 14.25 8.43
CA GLU A 82 -0.56 13.42 7.37
C GLU A 82 0.64 12.59 7.87
N LEU A 83 1.50 13.21 8.68
CA LEU A 83 2.65 12.54 9.28
C LEU A 83 2.25 11.44 10.28
N GLN A 84 1.25 11.71 11.13
CA GLN A 84 0.75 10.69 12.07
C GLN A 84 0.18 9.48 11.32
N CYS A 85 -0.57 9.73 10.24
CA CYS A 85 -1.09 8.69 9.36
C CYS A 85 0.05 7.88 8.74
N ALA A 86 1.06 8.53 8.17
CA ALA A 86 2.21 7.85 7.58
C ALA A 86 2.93 6.94 8.60
N ILE A 87 3.12 7.40 9.84
CA ILE A 87 3.74 6.62 10.92
C ILE A 87 2.90 5.39 11.27
N ARG A 88 1.58 5.56 11.42
CA ARG A 88 0.65 4.49 11.79
C ARG A 88 0.57 3.43 10.68
N GLU A 89 0.31 3.85 9.44
CA GLU A 89 0.18 2.96 8.28
C GLU A 89 1.49 2.21 8.02
N PHE A 90 2.65 2.90 8.08
CA PHE A 90 3.94 2.24 7.93
C PHE A 90 4.14 1.16 9.00
N PHE A 91 3.76 1.41 10.25
CA PHE A 91 3.82 0.39 11.30
C PHE A 91 2.82 -0.76 11.08
N GLU A 92 1.59 -0.46 10.63
CA GLU A 92 0.57 -1.47 10.35
C GLU A 92 0.98 -2.40 9.20
N GLU A 93 1.57 -1.85 8.14
CA GLU A 93 1.93 -2.59 6.93
C GLU A 93 3.30 -3.27 6.98
N THR A 94 4.26 -2.77 7.77
CA THR A 94 5.64 -3.30 7.82
C THR A 94 6.04 -3.85 9.19
N GLY A 95 5.37 -3.41 10.26
CA GLY A 95 5.72 -3.75 11.64
C GLY A 95 6.87 -2.92 12.23
N TYR A 96 7.53 -2.05 11.46
CA TYR A 96 8.64 -1.22 11.94
C TYR A 96 8.18 -0.19 12.96
N LYS A 97 8.77 -0.24 14.16
CA LYS A 97 8.47 0.73 15.23
C LYS A 97 9.01 2.11 14.86
N ARG A 98 8.36 3.17 15.34
CA ARG A 98 8.81 4.57 15.16
C ARG A 98 10.27 4.79 15.59
N THR A 99 10.77 4.03 16.57
CA THR A 99 12.15 4.14 17.05
C THR A 99 13.20 3.65 16.06
N SER A 100 12.80 2.86 15.06
CA SER A 100 13.70 2.17 14.11
C SER A 100 14.15 3.05 12.95
N TYR A 101 13.57 4.24 12.79
CA TYR A 101 13.89 5.18 11.71
C TYR A 101 13.89 6.64 12.18
N THR A 102 14.51 7.51 11.39
CA THR A 102 14.57 8.97 11.60
C THR A 102 14.04 9.67 10.35
N PHE A 103 13.18 10.68 10.51
CA PHE A 103 12.68 11.45 9.38
C PHE A 103 13.76 12.39 8.83
N ILE A 104 13.70 12.65 7.52
CA ILE A 104 14.54 13.63 6.85
C ILE A 104 13.76 14.93 6.77
N ASP A 105 13.86 15.76 7.80
CA ASP A 105 13.08 16.99 7.92
C ASP A 105 13.56 18.09 6.96
N SER A 106 14.72 17.93 6.31
CA SER A 106 15.29 18.85 5.32
C SER A 106 14.60 18.76 3.94
N ILE A 107 13.72 17.77 3.74
CA ILE A 107 13.05 17.50 2.46
C ILE A 107 11.53 17.55 2.64
N ASP A 108 10.87 18.34 1.79
CA ASP A 108 9.41 18.34 1.71
C ASP A 108 8.87 16.96 1.28
N PRO A 109 7.71 16.52 1.83
CA PRO A 109 7.09 15.27 1.43
C PRO A 109 6.87 15.18 -0.09
N ILE A 110 7.07 13.98 -0.65
CA ILE A 110 6.77 13.74 -2.07
C ILE A 110 5.27 13.53 -2.22
N VAL A 111 4.66 14.21 -3.18
CA VAL A 111 3.23 14.09 -3.47
C VAL A 111 3.03 13.31 -4.76
N GLU A 112 2.18 12.30 -4.71
CA GLU A 112 1.66 11.57 -5.87
C GLU A 112 0.18 11.91 -6.04
N GLU A 113 -0.21 12.44 -7.21
CA GLU A 113 -1.60 12.77 -7.53
C GLU A 113 -2.01 12.08 -8.83
N TYR A 114 -3.07 11.28 -8.79
CA TYR A 114 -3.54 10.49 -9.94
C TYR A 114 -5.07 10.40 -9.98
N VAL A 115 -5.61 10.04 -11.14
CA VAL A 115 -7.05 9.78 -11.32
C VAL A 115 -7.28 8.27 -11.40
N ALA A 116 -8.00 7.70 -10.43
CA ALA A 116 -8.27 6.27 -10.44
C ALA A 116 -9.35 5.88 -11.46
N THR A 117 -9.52 4.58 -11.67
CA THR A 117 -10.49 4.01 -12.62
C THR A 117 -11.95 4.39 -12.35
N ASN A 118 -12.27 4.85 -11.15
CA ASN A 118 -13.59 5.38 -10.78
C ASN A 118 -13.77 6.88 -11.12
N GLY A 119 -12.76 7.53 -11.72
CA GLY A 119 -12.79 8.93 -12.12
C GLY A 119 -12.53 9.94 -11.00
N PHE A 120 -12.27 9.48 -9.77
CA PHE A 120 -11.90 10.36 -8.67
C PHE A 120 -10.39 10.60 -8.63
N SER A 121 -10.00 11.81 -8.25
CA SER A 121 -8.61 12.17 -7.99
C SER A 121 -8.19 11.71 -6.59
N TYR A 122 -7.02 11.10 -6.51
CA TYR A 122 -6.38 10.63 -5.29
C TYR A 122 -5.05 11.37 -5.10
N ARG A 123 -4.65 11.51 -3.84
CA ARG A 123 -3.40 12.13 -3.44
C ARG A 123 -2.75 11.32 -2.34
N HIS A 124 -1.52 10.88 -2.57
CA HIS A 124 -0.65 10.29 -1.54
C HIS A 124 0.46 11.29 -1.19
N VAL A 125 0.80 11.36 0.09
CA VAL A 125 1.86 12.23 0.62
C VAL A 125 2.87 11.35 1.33
N TYR A 126 4.07 11.24 0.76
CA TYR A 126 5.14 10.38 1.20
C TYR A 126 6.19 11.15 2.00
N PHE A 127 6.40 10.71 3.23
CA PHE A 127 7.44 11.24 4.11
C PHE A 127 8.68 10.36 4.03
N LEU A 128 9.86 10.97 3.94
CA LEU A 128 11.12 10.24 3.85
C LEU A 128 11.69 9.99 5.24
N ALA A 129 12.14 8.75 5.46
CA ALA A 129 12.84 8.36 6.65
C ALA A 129 14.02 7.43 6.32
N VAL A 130 15.07 7.53 7.12
CA VAL A 130 16.24 6.65 7.07
C VAL A 130 16.10 5.63 8.19
N HIS A 131 16.27 4.35 7.88
CA HIS A 131 16.34 3.32 8.92
C HIS A 131 17.55 3.59 9.84
N LYS A 132 17.55 3.09 11.07
CA LYS A 132 18.69 3.29 11.98
C LYS A 132 19.66 2.11 11.99
N ASP A 133 19.20 0.95 11.57
CA ASP A 133 20.06 -0.22 11.41
C ASP A 133 19.79 -0.84 10.03
N PRO A 134 20.68 -0.67 9.05
CA PRO A 134 20.46 -1.20 7.71
C PRO A 134 20.62 -2.73 7.64
N ARG A 135 20.93 -3.42 8.75
CA ARG A 135 20.91 -4.88 8.86
C ARG A 135 19.57 -5.41 9.35
N ASP A 136 18.70 -4.55 9.87
CA ASP A 136 17.32 -4.86 10.26
C ASP A 136 16.36 -4.75 9.05
N VAL A 137 16.84 -5.20 7.89
CA VAL A 137 16.12 -5.29 6.60
C VAL A 137 15.47 -6.66 6.40
N ALA A 138 15.18 -7.36 7.51
CA ALA A 138 14.61 -8.70 7.44
C ALA A 138 13.28 -8.67 6.68
N LEU A 139 13.01 -9.73 5.90
CA LEU A 139 11.66 -10.04 5.42
C LEU A 139 10.77 -10.18 6.67
N VAL A 140 10.03 -9.13 7.04
CA VAL A 140 9.21 -9.16 8.25
C VAL A 140 7.96 -9.99 7.93
N PRO A 141 7.77 -11.18 8.54
CA PRO A 141 6.49 -11.87 8.41
C PRO A 141 5.46 -11.00 9.12
N LEU A 142 4.53 -10.47 8.34
CA LEU A 142 3.63 -9.42 8.79
C LEU A 142 2.77 -9.85 9.97
N ARG A 143 2.47 -8.88 10.85
CA ARG A 143 1.47 -9.08 11.90
C ARG A 143 0.11 -9.36 11.23
N PRO A 144 -0.77 -10.18 11.84
CA PRO A 144 -2.06 -10.56 11.25
C PRO A 144 -3.06 -9.42 10.95
N CYS A 145 -2.78 -8.17 11.28
CA CYS A 145 -3.78 -7.11 11.40
C CYS A 145 -4.14 -6.34 10.12
N ALA A 146 -3.37 -6.38 9.04
CA ALA A 146 -3.83 -5.84 7.76
C ALA A 146 -4.07 -7.02 6.82
N GLY A 147 -5.31 -7.51 6.73
CA GLY A 147 -5.70 -8.54 5.76
C GLY A 147 -5.39 -8.17 4.29
N GLU A 148 -4.85 -6.99 4.06
CA GLU A 148 -4.54 -6.33 2.79
C GLU A 148 -3.09 -6.52 2.33
N ILE A 149 -2.12 -6.83 3.21
CA ILE A 149 -0.70 -6.96 2.84
C ILE A 149 -0.20 -8.41 3.05
N SER A 150 0.57 -8.92 2.08
CA SER A 150 1.13 -10.28 2.08
C SER A 150 2.64 -10.32 2.29
N LEU A 151 3.36 -9.22 2.00
CA LEU A 151 4.81 -9.16 2.08
C LEU A 151 5.28 -7.70 2.17
N ALA A 152 6.35 -7.46 2.91
CA ALA A 152 7.11 -6.20 2.92
C ALA A 152 8.58 -6.51 2.62
N ILE A 153 9.18 -5.78 1.68
CA ILE A 153 10.55 -6.00 1.19
C ILE A 153 11.31 -4.68 0.98
N TRP A 154 12.63 -4.74 1.23
CA TRP A 154 13.56 -3.70 0.81
C TRP A 154 14.05 -3.96 -0.61
N VAL A 155 13.82 -3.00 -1.51
CA VAL A 155 14.22 -3.10 -2.93
C VAL A 155 15.20 -1.99 -3.26
N PRO A 156 16.28 -2.26 -4.02
CA PRO A 156 17.15 -1.19 -4.52
C PRO A 156 16.35 -0.15 -5.29
N ILE A 157 16.62 1.14 -5.08
CA ILE A 157 15.86 2.19 -5.76
C ILE A 157 15.93 2.09 -7.30
N THR A 158 17.05 1.58 -7.82
CA THR A 158 17.26 1.31 -9.25
C THR A 158 16.38 0.19 -9.80
N LYS A 159 15.88 -0.69 -8.93
CA LYS A 159 15.03 -1.85 -9.24
C LYS A 159 13.57 -1.64 -8.87
N CYS A 160 13.27 -0.61 -8.06
CA CYS A 160 11.93 -0.34 -7.54
C CYS A 160 10.85 -0.30 -8.64
N LYS A 161 11.12 0.34 -9.79
CA LYS A 161 10.16 0.44 -10.90
C LYS A 161 9.81 -0.92 -11.55
N GLU A 162 10.65 -1.95 -11.41
CA GLU A 162 10.38 -3.30 -11.92
C GLU A 162 9.24 -3.99 -11.16
N PHE A 163 8.91 -3.52 -9.95
CA PHE A 163 7.84 -4.06 -9.09
C PHE A 163 6.48 -3.39 -9.31
N PHE A 164 6.43 -2.25 -10.01
CA PHE A 164 5.20 -1.53 -10.28
C PHE A 164 4.52 -1.99 -11.55
N ARG A 165 3.21 -1.78 -11.63
CA ARG A 165 2.47 -2.07 -12.85
C ARG A 165 2.85 -1.04 -13.89
N SER A 166 2.89 -1.44 -15.16
CA SER A 166 3.28 -0.57 -16.28
C SER A 166 2.41 0.69 -16.42
N TYR A 167 1.21 0.69 -15.85
CA TYR A 167 0.30 1.82 -15.84
C TYR A 167 0.47 2.79 -14.65
N ASP A 168 1.25 2.45 -13.62
CA ASP A 168 1.44 3.28 -12.41
C ASP A 168 2.45 4.40 -12.65
N LYS A 169 2.16 5.29 -13.60
CA LYS A 169 3.11 6.34 -14.03
C LYS A 169 3.49 7.29 -12.90
N GLU A 170 2.50 7.72 -12.12
CA GLU A 170 2.68 8.68 -11.03
C GLU A 170 3.56 8.09 -9.91
N LYS A 171 3.39 6.80 -9.62
CA LYS A 171 4.25 6.05 -8.69
C LYS A 171 5.69 5.93 -9.20
N MET A 172 5.88 5.72 -10.50
CA MET A 172 7.21 5.73 -11.12
C MET A 172 7.86 7.12 -11.02
N GLU A 173 7.10 8.20 -11.20
CA GLU A 173 7.59 9.57 -11.05
C GLU A 173 8.05 9.87 -9.61
N VAL A 174 7.37 9.34 -8.59
CA VAL A 174 7.81 9.41 -7.19
C VAL A 174 9.21 8.81 -7.04
N VAL A 175 9.42 7.61 -7.59
CA VAL A 175 10.72 6.92 -7.53
C VAL A 175 11.79 7.68 -8.30
N ASP A 176 11.45 8.22 -9.47
CA ASP A 176 12.39 9.01 -10.28
C ASP A 176 12.79 10.31 -9.59
N LYS A 177 11.85 10.99 -8.93
CA LYS A 177 12.13 12.17 -8.09
C LYS A 177 13.02 11.80 -6.91
N LEU A 178 12.71 10.71 -6.21
CA LEU A 178 13.53 10.24 -5.10
C LEU A 178 14.96 9.93 -5.56
N ALA A 179 15.11 9.17 -6.65
CA ALA A 179 16.40 8.69 -7.15
C ALA A 179 17.28 9.79 -7.72
N ASN A 180 16.71 10.67 -8.55
CA ASN A 180 17.49 11.61 -9.35
C ASN A 180 17.59 13.00 -8.73
N ASP A 181 16.66 13.37 -7.85
CA ASP A 181 16.62 14.72 -7.27
C ASP A 181 16.93 14.73 -5.78
N ILE A 182 16.23 13.90 -5.00
CA ILE A 182 16.31 13.97 -3.53
C ILE A 182 17.57 13.27 -3.02
N LEU A 183 17.78 11.99 -3.38
CA LEU A 183 18.90 11.19 -2.87
C LEU A 183 20.26 11.89 -3.04
N PRO A 184 20.61 12.49 -4.19
CA PRO A 184 21.89 13.19 -4.35
C PRO A 184 22.09 14.36 -3.39
N ARG A 185 21.01 15.01 -2.94
CA ARG A 185 21.07 16.18 -2.04
C ARG A 185 21.27 15.79 -0.58
N ILE A 186 20.76 14.63 -0.18
CA ILE A 186 20.77 14.15 1.21
C ILE A 186 21.83 13.08 1.46
N TRP A 187 22.52 12.60 0.41
CA TRP A 187 23.49 11.52 0.52
C TRP A 187 24.60 11.83 1.52
N ASP A 188 25.11 13.06 1.50
CA ASP A 188 26.17 13.51 2.40
C ASP A 188 25.65 13.59 3.85
N GLU A 189 24.43 14.12 4.04
CA GLU A 189 23.72 14.17 5.34
C GLU A 189 23.56 12.76 5.96
N ILE A 190 23.27 11.75 5.14
CA ILE A 190 23.08 10.37 5.59
C ILE A 190 24.43 9.69 5.89
N SER A 191 25.42 9.90 5.02
CA SER A 191 26.73 9.23 5.10
C SER A 191 27.58 9.71 6.27
N GLU A 192 27.39 10.94 6.72
CA GLU A 192 28.07 11.49 7.91
C GLU A 192 27.48 10.97 9.23
N VAL A 193 26.20 10.60 9.25
CA VAL A 193 25.46 10.25 10.48
C VAL A 193 25.64 8.78 10.88
N ASP A 194 25.83 7.87 9.93
CA ASP A 194 26.07 6.45 10.25
C ASP A 194 27.02 5.77 9.23
N PRO A 195 28.27 5.44 9.63
CA PRO A 195 29.25 4.82 8.75
C PRO A 195 28.82 3.47 8.16
N VAL A 196 27.84 2.80 8.78
CA VAL A 196 27.33 1.50 8.30
C VAL A 196 26.77 1.61 6.87
N TYR A 197 26.31 2.78 6.44
CA TYR A 197 25.85 3.01 5.06
C TYR A 197 26.95 2.96 3.99
N ASN A 198 28.22 2.97 4.40
CA ASN A 198 29.37 2.81 3.51
C ASN A 198 29.76 1.32 3.30
N GLU A 199 29.17 0.40 4.05
CA GLU A 199 29.41 -1.03 3.89
C GLU A 199 28.48 -1.62 2.81
N ALA A 200 28.96 -2.61 2.06
CA ALA A 200 28.14 -3.31 1.07
C ALA A 200 27.01 -4.06 1.80
N LEU A 201 25.77 -3.57 1.63
CA LEU A 201 24.60 -4.25 2.16
C LEU A 201 24.42 -5.60 1.46
N PRO A 202 23.99 -6.65 2.18
CA PRO A 202 23.66 -7.92 1.54
C PRO A 202 22.59 -7.67 0.47
N GLU A 203 22.75 -8.29 -0.69
CA GLU A 203 21.72 -8.31 -1.73
C GLU A 203 20.41 -8.81 -1.09
N PRO A 204 19.30 -8.05 -1.18
CA PRO A 204 18.01 -8.55 -0.72
C PRO A 204 17.66 -9.81 -1.51
N LEU A 205 17.18 -10.83 -0.78
CA LEU A 205 16.76 -12.13 -1.32
C LEU A 205 15.60 -12.02 -2.32
#